data_AF-A0A6I2WZ73-F1
#
_entry.id   AF-A0A6I2WZ73-F1
#
_cell.length_a   1.000
_cell.length_b   1.000
_cell.length_c   1.000
_cell.angle_alpha   90.00
_cell.angle_beta   90.00
_cell.angle_gamma   90.00
#
_symmetry.space_group_name_H-M   'P 1'
#
loop_
_entity.id
_entity.type
_entity.pdbx_description
1 polymer ?
#
loop_
_entity_poly.entity_id
_entity_poly.type
_entity_poly.pdbx_seq_one_letter_code
_entity_poly.pdbx_strand_id
1 'polypeptide(L)' 'MSMNREMIGFSYQPSEPWLVTQENIAAFARAIGDENPIYFDAEVARAMGHNS' A
#
# COMPACT_ATOMS: atom_id res chain seq x y z
N MET A 1 24.30 17.35 -5.84
CA MET A 1 23.15 18.27 -5.99
C MET A 1 22.82 18.84 -4.61
N SER A 2 22.62 20.15 -4.48
CA SER A 2 22.23 20.78 -3.20
C SER A 2 20.70 20.84 -3.09
N MET A 3 20.16 20.61 -1.89
CA MET A 3 18.73 20.73 -1.60
C MET A 3 18.23 22.17 -1.82
N ASN A 4 17.09 22.35 -2.51
CA ASN A 4 16.48 23.67 -2.67
C ASN A 4 15.82 24.12 -1.35
N ARG A 5 16.36 25.17 -0.74
CA ARG A 5 15.87 25.71 0.54
C ARG A 5 14.57 26.50 0.42
N GLU A 6 14.17 26.90 -0.79
CA GLU A 6 12.90 27.60 -1.03
C GLU A 6 11.69 26.69 -0.78
N MET A 7 11.87 25.37 -0.83
CA MET A 7 10.80 24.39 -0.58
C MET A 7 10.50 24.18 0.91
N ILE A 8 11.24 24.82 1.83
CA ILE A 8 10.99 24.71 3.27
C ILE A 8 9.63 25.35 3.58
N GLY A 9 8.70 24.56 4.10
CA GLY A 9 7.34 25.00 4.43
C GLY A 9 6.31 24.84 3.31
N PHE A 10 6.70 24.35 2.13
CA PHE A 10 5.75 23.96 1.09
C PHE A 10 5.05 22.64 1.45
N SER A 11 3.73 22.63 1.36
CA SER A 11 2.92 21.40 1.43
C SER A 11 2.33 21.11 0.05
N TYR A 12 2.49 19.88 -0.41
CA TYR A 12 1.77 19.40 -1.57
C TYR A 12 0.30 19.21 -1.23
N GLN A 13 -0.57 19.50 -2.19
CA GLN A 13 -1.98 19.16 -2.06
C GLN A 13 -2.13 17.63 -2.08
N PRO A 14 -3.06 17.06 -1.31
CA PRO A 14 -3.36 15.63 -1.40
C PRO A 14 -3.75 15.27 -2.83
N SER A 15 -3.22 14.16 -3.33
CA SER A 15 -3.73 13.56 -4.55
C SER A 15 -5.12 12.97 -4.29
N GLU A 16 -5.81 12.58 -5.37
CA GLU A 16 -7.02 11.78 -5.24
C GLU A 16 -6.74 10.49 -4.46
N PRO A 17 -7.72 9.98 -3.68
CA PRO A 17 -7.58 8.71 -2.99
C PRO A 17 -7.23 7.59 -3.96
N TRP A 18 -6.23 6.80 -3.60
CA TRP A 18 -5.85 5.64 -4.40
C TRP A 18 -6.67 4.42 -3.98
N LEU A 19 -7.25 3.74 -4.97
CA LEU A 19 -7.99 2.51 -4.73
C LEU A 19 -7.01 1.36 -4.45
N VAL A 20 -7.05 0.85 -3.23
CA VAL A 20 -6.34 -0.37 -2.84
C VAL A 20 -7.21 -1.57 -3.20
N THR A 21 -6.69 -2.45 -4.04
CA THR A 21 -7.35 -3.70 -4.43
C THR A 21 -6.59 -4.92 -3.92
N GLN A 22 -7.21 -6.09 -3.95
CA GLN A 22 -6.55 -7.35 -3.56
C GLN A 22 -5.33 -7.65 -4.43
N GLU A 23 -5.40 -7.34 -5.73
CA GLU A 23 -4.29 -7.54 -6.67
C GLU A 23 -3.10 -6.64 -6.32
N ASN A 24 -3.36 -5.40 -5.91
CA ASN A 24 -2.31 -4.48 -5.47
C ASN A 24 -1.57 -5.02 -4.23
N ILE A 25 -2.32 -5.57 -3.27
CA ILE A 25 -1.76 -6.17 -2.04
C ILE A 25 -0.95 -7.42 -2.39
N ALA A 26 -1.51 -8.34 -3.18
CA ALA A 26 -0.83 -9.58 -3.58
C ALA A 26 0.44 -9.31 -4.39
N ALA A 27 0.40 -8.32 -5.30
CA ALA A 27 1.56 -7.92 -6.09
C ALA A 27 2.68 -7.36 -5.20
N PHE A 28 2.32 -6.50 -4.24
CA PHE A 28 3.28 -5.94 -3.30
C PHE A 28 3.90 -7.03 -2.41
N ALA A 29 3.09 -7.92 -1.84
CA ALA A 29 3.55 -9.04 -1.02
C ALA A 29 4.55 -9.93 -1.77
N ARG A 30 4.26 -10.30 -3.02
CA ARG A 30 5.21 -11.04 -3.87
C ARG A 30 6.50 -10.27 -4.14
N ALA A 31 6.41 -8.97 -4.38
CA ALA A 31 7.59 -8.15 -4.69
C ALA A 31 8.56 -8.06 -3.52
N ILE A 32 8.05 -8.09 -2.28
CA ILE A 32 8.88 -8.08 -1.06
C ILE A 32 9.23 -9.49 -0.56
N GLY A 33 8.68 -10.54 -1.17
CA GLY A 33 8.89 -11.94 -0.79
C GLY A 33 8.09 -12.39 0.44
N ASP A 34 6.97 -11.72 0.73
CA ASP A 34 6.06 -12.15 1.80
C ASP A 34 5.06 -13.18 1.27
N GLU A 35 5.15 -14.40 1.81
CA GLU A 35 4.31 -15.55 1.42
C GLU A 35 3.13 -15.77 2.36
N ASN A 36 2.83 -14.82 3.26
CA ASN A 36 1.71 -14.98 4.19
C ASN A 36 0.39 -15.17 3.41
N PRO A 37 -0.34 -16.27 3.64
CA PRO A 37 -1.56 -16.59 2.90
C PRO A 37 -2.66 -15.53 3.03
N ILE A 38 -2.60 -14.68 4.06
CA ILE A 38 -3.55 -13.57 4.25
C ILE A 38 -3.60 -12.59 3.06
N TYR A 39 -2.51 -12.47 2.30
CA TYR A 39 -2.42 -11.55 1.16
C TYR A 39 -2.90 -12.18 -0.16
N PHE A 40 -3.14 -13.49 -0.17
CA PHE A 40 -3.43 -14.26 -1.37
C PHE A 40 -4.75 -15.04 -1.29
N ASP A 41 -5.23 -15.35 -0.09
CA ASP A 41 -6.43 -16.13 0.16
C ASP A 41 -7.48 -15.30 0.92
N ALA A 42 -8.59 -15.05 0.24
CA ALA A 42 -9.70 -14.27 0.79
C ALA A 42 -10.36 -14.93 2.00
N GLU A 43 -10.43 -16.27 2.06
CA GLU A 43 -11.00 -16.97 3.21
C GLU A 43 -10.08 -16.89 4.42
N VAL A 44 -8.76 -16.94 4.23
CA VAL A 44 -7.79 -16.73 5.30
C VAL A 44 -7.86 -15.30 5.82
N ALA A 45 -7.95 -14.31 4.93
CA ALA A 45 -8.13 -12.90 5.30
C ALA A 45 -9.42 -12.69 6.11
N ARG A 46 -10.53 -13.29 5.66
CA ARG A 46 -11.83 -13.21 6.33
C ARG A 46 -11.84 -13.91 7.68
N ALA A 47 -11.19 -15.06 7.79
CA ALA A 47 -11.04 -15.79 9.06
C ALA A 47 -10.26 -14.97 10.11
N MET A 48 -9.36 -14.09 9.66
CA MET A 48 -8.59 -13.16 10.51
C MET A 48 -9.34 -11.85 10.81
N GLY A 49 -10.58 -11.71 10.33
CA GLY A 49 -11.42 -10.52 10.57
C GLY A 49 -11.19 -9.38 9.58
N HIS A 50 -10.43 -9.60 8.51
CA HIS A 50 -10.34 -8.63 7.41
C HIS A 50 -11.56 -8.78 6.50
N ASN A 51 -12.34 -7.71 6.41
CA ASN A 51 -13.54 -7.65 5.59
C ASN A 51 -13.23 -6.77 4.38
N SER A 52 -12.53 -7.34 3.40
CA SER A 52 -12.26 -6.71 2.10
C SER A 52 -12.76 -7.60 0.98
#